data_AF-A0A267TLC7-F1
#
_entry.id   AF-A0A267TLC7-F1
#
_cell.length_a   1.000
_cell.length_b   1.000
_cell.length_c   1.000
_cell.angle_alpha   90.00
_cell.angle_beta   90.00
_cell.angle_gamma   90.00
#
_symmetry.space_group_name_H-M   'P 1'
#
loop_
_entity.id
_entity.type
_entity.pdbx_description
1 polymer ?
#
loop_
_entity_poly.entity_id
_entity_poly.type
_entity_poly.pdbx_seq_one_letter_code
_entity_poly.pdbx_strand_id
1 'polypeptide(L)' 'MSEKVLKLINHNPRITTIALAKELGKSQRTIERAIKRLKTENKIERVGGDNGGYWEVIVLG' A
#
# COMPACT_ATOMS: atom_id res chain seq x y z
N MET A 1 -9.07 -5.10 -5.95
CA MET A 1 -8.41 -3.80 -5.68
C MET A 1 -7.14 -3.99 -4.85
N SER A 2 -7.24 -4.63 -3.67
CA SER A 2 -6.10 -4.87 -2.78
C SER A 2 -4.89 -5.55 -3.44
N GLU A 3 -5.09 -6.51 -4.35
CA GLU A 3 -3.98 -7.11 -5.13
C GLU A 3 -3.20 -6.11 -5.99
N LYS A 4 -3.89 -5.14 -6.61
CA LYS A 4 -3.22 -4.11 -7.43
C LYS A 4 -2.38 -3.18 -6.57
N VAL A 5 -2.91 -2.80 -5.39
CA VAL A 5 -2.18 -1.99 -4.40
C VAL A 5 -0.98 -2.77 -3.87
N LEU A 6 -1.14 -4.06 -3.56
CA LEU A 6 -0.05 -4.91 -3.09
C LEU A 6 1.07 -5.04 -4.12
N LYS A 7 0.73 -5.25 -5.40
CA LYS A 7 1.73 -5.31 -6.49
C LYS A 7 2.52 -4.00 -6.63
N LEU A 8 1.85 -2.85 -6.54
CA LEU A 8 2.52 -1.55 -6.62
C LEU A 8 3.39 -1.27 -5.39
N ILE A 9 2.94 -1.64 -4.20
CA ILE A 9 3.74 -1.57 -2.97
C ILE A 9 4.97 -2.47 -3.08
N ASN A 10 4.82 -3.69 -3.60
CA ASN A 10 5.94 -4.61 -3.78
C ASN A 10 6.96 -4.08 -4.80
N HIS A 11 6.50 -3.41 -5.86
CA HIS A 11 7.37 -2.80 -6.85
C HIS A 11 8.05 -1.51 -6.35
N ASN A 12 7.31 -0.70 -5.58
CA ASN A 12 7.81 0.53 -4.98
C ASN A 12 7.36 0.61 -3.50
N PRO A 13 8.17 0.08 -2.56
CA PRO A 13 7.88 0.13 -1.13
C PRO A 13 7.66 1.54 -0.57
N ARG A 14 8.23 2.57 -1.20
CA ARG A 14 8.12 3.97 -0.75
C ARG A 14 6.91 4.69 -1.33
N ILE A 15 6.06 4.01 -2.11
CA ILE A 15 4.91 4.63 -2.76
C ILE A 15 3.93 5.21 -1.73
N THR A 16 3.49 6.44 -1.97
CA THR A 16 2.51 7.11 -1.12
C THR A 16 1.08 6.70 -1.49
N THR A 17 0.13 6.89 -0.58
CA THR A 17 -1.30 6.67 -0.85
C THR A 17 -1.83 7.55 -1.99
N ILE A 18 -1.31 8.78 -2.10
CA ILE A 18 -1.61 9.72 -3.18
C ILE A 18 -1.11 9.19 -4.52
N ALA A 19 0.14 8.69 -4.57
CA ALA A 19 0.71 8.12 -5.78
C ALA A 19 -0.04 6.85 -6.21
N LEU A 20 -0.39 5.96 -5.28
CA LEU A 20 -1.22 4.78 -5.53
C LEU A 20 -2.58 5.16 -6.14
N ALA A 21 -3.22 6.21 -5.61
CA ALA A 21 -4.51 6.70 -6.12
C ALA A 21 -4.38 7.20 -7.56
N LYS A 22 -3.33 7.98 -7.85
CA LYS A 22 -3.02 8.48 -9.19
C LYS A 22 -2.74 7.35 -10.18
N GLU A 23 -1.85 6.42 -9.82
CA GLU A 23 -1.42 5.30 -10.68
C GLU A 23 -2.58 4.36 -11.04
N LEU A 24 -3.49 4.13 -10.09
CA LEU A 24 -4.62 3.24 -10.28
C LEU A 24 -5.89 3.95 -10.81
N GLY A 25 -5.87 5.27 -10.96
CA GLY A 25 -7.04 6.08 -11.33
C GLY A 25 -8.20 5.89 -10.35
N LYS A 26 -7.91 5.97 -9.04
CA LYS A 26 -8.88 5.78 -7.95
C LYS A 26 -8.84 6.92 -6.95
N SER A 27 -9.89 7.04 -6.14
CA SER A 27 -9.89 7.97 -5.02
C SER A 27 -8.97 7.47 -3.90
N GLN A 28 -8.41 8.41 -3.12
CA GLN A 28 -7.58 8.07 -1.95
C GLN A 28 -8.35 7.18 -0.96
N ARG A 29 -9.66 7.44 -0.76
CA ARG A 29 -10.53 6.60 0.09
C ARG A 29 -10.59 5.15 -0.37
N THR A 30 -10.60 4.88 -1.69
CA THR A 30 -10.52 3.51 -2.21
C THR A 30 -9.18 2.85 -1.88
N ILE A 31 -8.08 3.59 -2.00
CA ILE A 31 -6.73 3.11 -1.66
C ILE A 31 -6.60 2.84 -0.15
N GLU A 32 -7.07 3.74 0.70
CA GLU A 32 -7.06 3.58 2.16
C GLU A 32 -7.82 2.33 2.60
N ARG A 33 -9.01 2.06 2.01
CA ARG A 33 -9.76 0.83 2.29
C ARG A 33 -8.98 -0.41 1.86
N ALA A 34 -8.30 -0.36 0.71
CA ALA A 34 -7.47 -1.46 0.23
C ALA A 34 -6.25 -1.72 1.13
N ILE A 35 -5.54 -0.66 1.54
CA ILE A 35 -4.41 -0.72 2.48
C ILE A 35 -4.87 -1.26 3.83
N LYS A 36 -5.98 -0.73 4.38
CA LYS A 36 -6.54 -1.22 5.65
C LYS A 36 -6.80 -2.72 5.59
N ARG A 37 -7.39 -3.20 4.51
CA ARG A 37 -7.62 -4.63 4.29
C ARG A 37 -6.31 -5.42 4.25
N LEU A 38 -5.31 -4.97 3.49
CA LEU A 38 -4.01 -5.64 3.41
C LEU A 38 -3.28 -5.67 4.76
N LYS A 39 -3.38 -4.59 5.56
CA LYS A 39 -2.86 -4.55 6.93
C LYS A 39 -3.58 -5.56 7.83
N THR A 40 -4.92 -5.60 7.79
CA THR A 40 -5.70 -6.57 8.58
C THR A 40 -5.44 -8.02 8.17
N GLU A 41 -5.15 -8.25 6.89
CA GLU A 41 -4.73 -9.57 6.38
C GLU A 41 -3.24 -9.87 6.64
N ASN A 42 -2.50 -9.01 7.38
CA ASN A 42 -1.05 -9.13 7.63
C ASN A 42 -0.22 -9.33 6.35
N LYS A 43 -0.61 -8.67 5.26
CA LYS A 43 0.10 -8.69 3.98
C LYS A 43 1.10 -7.56 3.84
N ILE A 44 0.83 -6.42 4.48
CA ILE A 44 1.73 -5.26 4.47
C ILE A 44 1.79 -4.59 5.85
N GLU A 45 2.90 -3.92 6.12
CA GLU A 45 3.11 -3.05 7.28
C GLU A 45 3.82 -1.77 6.88
N ARG A 46 3.63 -0.68 7.65
CA ARG A 46 4.39 0.56 7.45
C ARG A 46 5.54 0.56 8.45
N VAL A 47 6.77 0.57 7.96
CA VAL A 47 7.99 0.62 8.76
C VAL A 47 8.58 2.03 8.69
N GLY A 48 8.95 2.59 9.85
CA GLY A 48 9.53 3.94 9.98
C GLY A 48 8.49 5.07 10.14
N GLY A 49 8.98 6.27 10.47
CA GLY A 49 8.14 7.45 10.73
C GLY A 49 7.64 8.17 9.46
N ASP A 50 6.84 9.22 9.66
CA ASP A 50 6.13 9.94 8.60
C ASP A 50 7.04 10.52 7.50
N ASN A 51 8.30 10.85 7.83
CA ASN A 51 9.28 11.49 6.94
C ASN A 51 10.25 10.52 6.23
N GLY A 52 9.89 9.24 6.09
CA GLY A 52 10.78 8.31 5.37
C GLY A 52 10.39 6.84 5.44
N GLY A 53 9.30 6.51 6.13
CA GLY A 53 8.83 5.15 6.25
C GLY A 53 8.40 4.56 4.90
N TYR A 54 8.52 3.25 4.78
CA TYR A 54 8.15 2.48 3.60
C TYR A 54 7.14 1.39 3.97
N TRP A 55 6.45 0.88 2.97
CA TRP A 55 5.59 -0.29 3.09
C TRP A 55 6.43 -1.56 2.93
N GLU A 56 6.40 -2.41 3.94
CA GLU A 56 6.97 -3.74 3.89
C GLU A 56 5.88 -4.75 3.50
N VAL A 57 6.21 -5.70 2.63
CA VAL A 57 5.32 -6.81 2.27
C VAL A 57 5.69 -8.02 3.12
N ILE A 58 4.74 -8.53 3.90
CA ILE A 58 4.97 -9.59 4.89
C ILE A 58 4.78 -10.98 4.27
N VAL A 59 3.82 -11.12 3.34
CA VAL A 59 3.55 -12.40 2.66
C VAL A 59 3.44 -12.17 1.16
N LEU A 60 4.40 -12.73 0.40
CA LEU A 60 4.30 -12.97 -1.04
C LEU A 60 3.88 -14.42 -1.23
N GLY A 61 2.57 -14.66 -1.23
CA GLY A 61 1.94 -15.92 -1.60
C GLY A 61 1.18 -15.75 -2.91
#